data_AF-A0A1B7MY86-F1
#
_entry.id   AF-A0A1B7MY86-F1
#
_cell.length_a   1.000
_cell.length_b   1.000
_cell.length_c   1.000
_cell.angle_alpha   90.00
_cell.angle_beta   90.00
_cell.angle_gamma   90.00
#
_symmetry.space_group_name_H-M   'P 1'
#
loop_
_entity.id
_entity.type
_entity.pdbx_description
1 polymer ?
#
loop_
_entity_poly.entity_id
_entity_poly.type
_entity_poly.pdbx_seq_one_letter_code
_entity_poly.pdbx_strand_id
1 'polypeptide(L)'
;MDTDKIKIFGARVINREPPELERAEREKMKMKVEAIASHSINCFVNRPPIYNYPESLVREKYLVKLGKYELIEEITTSEDKLIKLSCVTAGEARTAVLHALTDQIKKLHATSRKTRSLLPSHSAVRSYRYPLILADNARYDSSDLIAKLRAAHYEGQSDARLGPLEMNQGTIGSTRQLGVSESHKLKRQVVLSASEAAEMIILVDDILPTTPRRREAD
;
A
#
# COMPACT_ATOMS: atom_id res chain seq x y z
N MET A 1 15.04 -17.77 -17.72
CA MET A 1 14.96 -18.57 -18.97
C MET A 1 14.46 -17.70 -20.15
N ASP A 2 14.61 -16.38 -20.09
CA ASP A 2 13.61 -15.47 -20.68
C ASP A 2 13.88 -15.06 -22.14
N THR A 3 15.08 -15.35 -22.66
CA THR A 3 15.52 -14.94 -24.00
C THR A 3 15.02 -15.84 -25.13
N ASP A 4 14.52 -17.04 -24.85
CA ASP A 4 14.00 -17.97 -25.87
C ASP A 4 12.52 -17.71 -26.21
N LYS A 5 12.14 -16.45 -26.41
CA LYS A 5 10.85 -16.11 -27.02
C LYS A 5 10.93 -16.26 -28.54
N ILE A 6 11.21 -17.46 -29.03
CA ILE A 6 10.85 -17.83 -30.40
C ILE A 6 9.32 -17.97 -30.41
N LYS A 7 8.63 -16.83 -30.57
CA LYS A 7 7.25 -16.86 -31.04
C LYS A 7 7.29 -17.46 -32.43
N ILE A 8 6.88 -18.71 -32.56
CA ILE A 8 6.52 -19.30 -33.84
C ILE A 8 5.21 -18.63 -34.29
N PHE A 9 5.31 -17.38 -34.74
CA PHE A 9 4.32 -16.82 -35.66
C PHE A 9 4.25 -17.77 -36.85
N GLY A 10 3.05 -17.98 -37.39
CA GLY A 10 2.73 -19.02 -38.39
C GLY A 10 3.36 -18.87 -39.78
N ALA A 11 4.67 -18.58 -39.85
CA ALA A 11 5.48 -18.84 -41.02
C ALA A 11 5.52 -20.35 -41.24
N ARG A 12 5.04 -20.81 -42.40
CA ARG A 12 5.16 -22.21 -42.80
C ARG A 12 6.65 -22.59 -42.80
N VAL A 13 7.01 -23.65 -42.09
CA VAL A 13 8.37 -24.20 -42.12
C VAL A 13 8.57 -24.84 -43.48
N ILE A 14 9.15 -24.10 -44.41
CA ILE A 14 9.53 -24.61 -45.72
C ILE A 14 10.88 -25.33 -45.55
N ASN A 15 10.87 -26.64 -45.78
CA ASN A 15 12.04 -27.52 -45.96
C ASN A 15 12.91 -27.81 -44.71
N ARG A 16 12.31 -28.20 -43.57
CA ARG A 16 12.98 -29.00 -42.53
C ARG A 16 12.06 -30.08 -42.00
N GLU A 17 12.60 -31.26 -41.70
CA GLU A 17 11.82 -32.35 -41.12
C GLU A 17 11.43 -32.01 -39.67
N PRO A 18 10.14 -32.08 -39.29
CA PRO A 18 9.69 -31.73 -37.94
C PRO A 18 10.41 -32.47 -36.79
N PRO A 19 10.72 -33.79 -36.85
CA PRO A 19 11.35 -34.47 -35.72
C PRO A 19 12.81 -34.04 -35.45
N GLU A 20 13.51 -33.47 -36.42
CA GLU A 20 14.88 -32.97 -36.20
C GLU A 20 14.86 -31.64 -35.44
N LEU A 21 13.92 -30.75 -35.80
CA LEU A 21 13.76 -29.44 -35.15
C LEU A 21 13.37 -29.61 -33.67
N GLU A 22 12.43 -30.50 -33.37
CA GLU A 22 12.03 -30.79 -31.98
C GLU A 22 13.17 -31.33 -31.12
N ARG A 23 14.01 -32.23 -31.68
CA ARG A 23 15.19 -32.76 -30.97
C ARG A 23 16.19 -31.65 -30.67
N ALA A 24 16.50 -30.81 -31.66
CA ALA A 24 17.42 -29.69 -31.52
C ALA A 24 16.95 -28.66 -30.47
N GLU A 25 15.64 -28.44 -30.33
CA GLU A 25 15.07 -27.57 -29.28
C GLU A 25 15.15 -28.21 -27.88
N ARG A 26 14.86 -29.51 -27.77
CA ARG A 26 15.00 -30.26 -26.50
C ARG A 26 16.46 -30.29 -26.02
N GLU A 27 17.43 -30.46 -26.91
CA GLU A 27 18.86 -30.41 -26.59
C GLU A 27 19.31 -29.01 -26.13
N LYS A 28 18.87 -27.95 -26.80
CA LYS A 28 19.10 -26.56 -26.35
C LYS A 28 18.56 -26.32 -24.95
N MET A 29 17.37 -26.82 -24.64
CA MET A 29 16.77 -26.71 -23.31
C MET A 29 17.57 -27.50 -22.26
N LYS A 30 18.02 -28.72 -22.59
CA LYS A 30 18.87 -29.55 -21.72
C LYS A 30 20.19 -28.86 -21.37
N MET A 31 20.90 -28.34 -22.37
CA MET A 31 22.15 -27.58 -22.16
C MET A 31 21.95 -26.36 -21.25
N LYS A 32 20.79 -25.70 -21.33
CA LYS A 32 20.45 -24.57 -20.45
C LYS A 32 20.17 -24.98 -19.01
N VAL A 33 19.46 -26.09 -18.80
CA VAL A 33 19.28 -26.67 -17.45
C VAL A 33 20.63 -27.11 -16.87
N GLU A 34 21.54 -27.64 -17.69
CA GLU A 34 22.91 -27.98 -17.29
C GLU A 34 23.75 -26.76 -16.92
N ALA A 35 23.67 -25.68 -17.71
CA ALA A 35 24.30 -24.40 -17.40
C ALA A 35 23.73 -23.75 -16.14
N ILE A 36 22.45 -23.95 -15.80
CA ILE A 36 21.86 -23.49 -14.54
C ILE A 36 22.33 -24.38 -13.37
N ALA A 37 22.40 -25.69 -13.57
CA ALA A 37 22.85 -26.64 -12.55
C ALA A 37 24.32 -26.42 -12.16
N SER A 38 25.20 -26.01 -13.09
CA SER A 38 26.61 -25.72 -12.80
C SER A 38 26.83 -24.54 -11.84
N HIS A 39 25.84 -23.66 -11.68
CA HIS A 39 25.87 -22.53 -10.74
C HIS A 39 25.48 -22.92 -9.30
N SER A 40 25.33 -24.23 -9.00
CA SER A 40 24.99 -24.78 -7.68
C SER A 40 23.77 -24.12 -7.00
N ILE A 41 22.70 -23.88 -7.77
CA ILE A 41 21.48 -23.16 -7.38
C ILE A 41 20.48 -24.10 -6.65
N ASN A 42 19.34 -23.55 -6.17
CA ASN A 42 18.14 -24.34 -5.88
C ASN A 42 16.80 -23.75 -6.30
N CYS A 43 16.50 -22.59 -5.75
CA CYS A 43 15.20 -22.00 -5.78
C CYS A 43 15.16 -21.26 -7.11
N PHE A 44 14.92 -22.04 -8.16
CA PHE A 44 14.85 -21.53 -9.51
C PHE A 44 13.50 -20.83 -9.69
N VAL A 45 13.41 -19.63 -9.14
CA VAL A 45 12.27 -18.74 -9.33
C VAL A 45 12.38 -18.11 -10.71
N ASN A 46 11.47 -18.46 -11.59
CA ASN A 46 11.42 -17.98 -12.97
C ASN A 46 10.18 -17.10 -13.15
N ARG A 47 10.32 -15.99 -13.88
CA ARG A 47 9.18 -15.09 -14.17
C ARG A 47 8.20 -15.68 -15.19
N PRO A 48 8.63 -16.27 -16.33
CA PRO A 48 7.73 -17.02 -17.20
C PRO A 48 7.48 -18.46 -16.69
N PRO A 49 6.39 -19.12 -17.12
CA PRO A 49 6.12 -20.50 -16.75
C PRO A 49 7.23 -21.45 -17.21
N ILE A 50 7.42 -22.52 -16.44
CA ILE A 50 8.31 -23.64 -16.77
C ILE A 50 7.42 -24.76 -17.32
N TYR A 51 7.76 -25.28 -18.50
CA TYR A 51 7.03 -26.39 -19.12
C TYR A 51 7.50 -27.76 -18.60
N ASN A 52 6.67 -28.79 -18.76
CA ASN A 52 6.90 -30.14 -18.21
C ASN A 52 8.29 -30.73 -18.54
N TYR A 53 8.81 -30.50 -19.75
CA TYR A 53 10.12 -31.04 -20.17
C TYR A 53 11.31 -30.45 -19.38
N PRO A 54 11.54 -29.12 -19.34
CA PRO A 54 12.55 -28.54 -18.45
C PRO A 54 12.24 -28.77 -16.97
N GLU A 55 10.98 -28.88 -16.56
CA GLU A 55 10.62 -29.20 -15.18
C GLU A 55 11.15 -30.58 -14.75
N SER A 56 10.95 -31.63 -15.56
CA SER A 56 11.49 -32.97 -15.29
C SER A 56 13.02 -32.97 -15.14
N LEU A 57 13.71 -32.27 -16.05
CA LEU A 57 15.19 -32.14 -16.01
C LEU A 57 15.69 -31.37 -14.78
N VAL A 58 14.89 -30.46 -14.23
CA VAL A 58 15.21 -29.72 -12.99
C VAL A 58 14.94 -30.59 -11.75
N ARG A 59 13.83 -31.36 -11.74
CA ARG A 59 13.48 -32.29 -10.66
C ARG A 59 14.55 -33.39 -10.48
N GLU A 60 15.06 -33.97 -11.56
CA GLU A 60 16.12 -34.99 -11.53
C GLU A 60 17.43 -34.51 -10.87
N LYS A 61 17.70 -33.20 -10.90
CA LYS A 61 19.01 -32.64 -10.52
C LYS A 61 19.07 -32.05 -9.11
N TYR A 62 18.04 -32.26 -8.28
CA TYR A 62 18.00 -31.92 -6.83
C TYR A 62 18.75 -30.63 -6.48
N LEU A 63 18.32 -29.49 -7.04
CA LEU A 63 19.01 -28.21 -6.83
C LEU A 63 18.72 -27.68 -5.39
N VAL A 64 19.74 -27.43 -4.52
CA VAL A 64 19.56 -27.19 -3.03
C VAL A 64 20.08 -25.90 -2.26
N LYS A 65 20.94 -24.94 -2.71
CA LYS A 65 20.91 -23.51 -2.19
C LYS A 65 21.57 -22.36 -3.01
N LEU A 66 20.81 -21.31 -3.43
CA LEU A 66 21.30 -19.93 -3.67
C LEU A 66 20.37 -18.83 -3.10
N GLY A 67 20.98 -17.84 -2.46
CA GLY A 67 20.32 -16.84 -1.61
C GLY A 67 20.47 -17.20 -0.14
N LYS A 68 20.90 -16.24 0.71
CA LYS A 68 20.98 -16.45 2.17
C LYS A 68 19.59 -16.30 2.78
N TYR A 69 18.87 -17.42 2.82
CA TYR A 69 17.67 -17.62 3.62
C TYR A 69 17.85 -18.89 4.44
N GLU A 70 17.21 -18.94 5.60
CA GLU A 70 17.32 -20.07 6.52
C GLU A 70 16.36 -21.18 6.09
N LEU A 71 15.07 -20.83 5.94
CA LEU A 71 13.97 -21.75 5.69
C LEU A 71 13.05 -21.24 4.55
N ILE A 72 12.60 -22.16 3.70
CA ILE A 72 11.44 -21.99 2.80
C ILE A 72 10.37 -22.96 3.26
N GLU A 73 9.17 -22.47 3.49
CA GLU A 73 8.02 -23.26 3.94
C GLU A 73 6.77 -22.92 3.13
N GLU A 74 5.99 -23.93 2.76
CA GLU A 74 4.67 -23.78 2.15
C GLU A 74 3.64 -23.70 3.28
N ILE A 75 3.10 -22.51 3.51
CA ILE A 75 2.03 -22.27 4.49
C ILE A 75 0.69 -22.33 3.78
N THR A 76 -0.17 -23.26 4.21
CA THR A 76 -1.57 -23.27 3.83
C THR A 76 -2.34 -22.27 4.69
N THR A 77 -2.83 -21.19 4.09
CA THR A 77 -3.92 -20.38 4.63
C THR A 77 -5.25 -21.11 4.34
N SER A 78 -6.37 -20.64 4.91
CA SER A 78 -7.69 -21.25 4.73
C SER A 78 -8.20 -21.28 3.28
N GLU A 79 -7.68 -20.40 2.41
CA GLU A 79 -8.11 -20.25 1.02
C GLU A 79 -6.97 -20.58 0.04
N ASP A 80 -5.78 -20.01 0.27
CA ASP A 80 -4.61 -20.12 -0.61
C ASP A 80 -3.39 -20.75 0.07
N LYS A 81 -2.49 -21.27 -0.75
CA LYS A 81 -1.16 -21.70 -0.32
C LYS A 81 -0.10 -20.64 -0.63
N LEU A 82 0.67 -20.26 0.38
CA LEU A 82 1.69 -19.21 0.31
C LEU A 82 3.07 -19.78 0.59
N ILE A 83 4.07 -19.41 -0.22
CA ILE A 83 5.47 -19.74 0.05
C ILE A 83 6.06 -18.64 0.93
N LYS A 84 6.43 -18.99 2.17
CA LYS A 84 7.10 -18.09 3.10
C LYS A 84 8.61 -18.32 3.06
N LEU A 85 9.34 -17.22 2.87
CA LEU A 85 10.80 -17.17 2.93
C LEU A 85 11.20 -16.57 4.29
N SER A 86 11.82 -17.37 5.15
CA SER A 86 12.19 -16.97 6.52
C SER A 86 13.69 -16.64 6.61
N CYS A 87 14.01 -15.61 7.41
CA CYS A 87 15.37 -15.13 7.71
C CYS A 87 16.21 -14.78 6.47
N VAL A 88 15.69 -13.86 5.64
CA VAL A 88 16.43 -13.28 4.50
C VAL A 88 17.42 -12.22 5.00
N THR A 89 18.70 -12.33 4.64
CA THR A 89 19.77 -11.46 5.19
C THR A 89 19.73 -9.99 4.75
N ALA A 90 18.94 -9.66 3.72
CA ALA A 90 18.71 -8.30 3.24
C ALA A 90 17.19 -8.04 3.20
N GLY A 91 16.61 -7.67 4.35
CA GLY A 91 15.17 -7.51 4.55
C GLY A 91 14.56 -6.24 3.96
N GLU A 92 14.97 -5.86 2.74
CA GLU A 92 14.53 -4.67 2.01
C GLU A 92 13.09 -4.81 1.49
N ALA A 93 12.70 -6.03 1.10
CA ALA A 93 11.33 -6.39 0.77
C ALA A 93 10.67 -7.12 1.95
N ARG A 94 9.45 -6.72 2.31
CA ARG A 94 8.65 -7.35 3.37
C ARG A 94 7.20 -7.51 2.89
N THR A 95 6.64 -8.69 3.09
CA THR A 95 5.23 -8.97 2.82
C THR A 95 4.47 -9.03 4.14
N ALA A 96 3.41 -8.25 4.27
CA ALA A 96 2.48 -8.32 5.41
C ALA A 96 1.19 -8.99 4.96
N VAL A 97 0.82 -10.09 5.62
CA VAL A 97 -0.46 -10.77 5.41
C VAL A 97 -1.45 -10.24 6.43
N LEU A 98 -2.52 -9.59 5.96
CA LEU A 98 -3.60 -9.09 6.83
C LEU A 98 -4.76 -10.08 6.79
N HIS A 99 -4.96 -10.82 7.88
CA HIS A 99 -6.15 -11.65 8.06
C HIS A 99 -7.35 -10.76 8.43
N ALA A 100 -8.06 -10.27 7.41
CA ALA A 100 -9.32 -9.58 7.60
C ALA A 100 -10.48 -10.58 7.62
N LEU A 101 -11.19 -10.67 8.75
CA LEU A 101 -12.56 -11.17 8.71
C LEU A 101 -13.42 -10.18 7.90
N THR A 102 -13.83 -10.63 6.71
CA THR A 102 -14.83 -10.02 5.79
C THR A 102 -14.39 -8.87 4.85
N ASP A 103 -14.99 -8.89 3.65
CA ASP A 103 -15.00 -7.79 2.66
C ASP A 103 -15.66 -6.48 3.16
N GLN A 104 -16.16 -6.41 4.40
CA GLN A 104 -16.91 -5.25 4.91
C GLN A 104 -16.09 -3.96 4.93
N ILE A 105 -14.77 -4.05 5.08
CA ILE A 105 -13.86 -2.88 5.11
C ILE A 105 -14.00 -2.05 3.81
N LYS A 106 -14.21 -2.69 2.65
CA LYS A 106 -14.41 -1.99 1.36
C LYS A 106 -15.73 -1.20 1.30
N LYS A 107 -16.74 -1.55 2.11
CA LYS A 107 -18.07 -0.89 2.10
C LYS A 107 -18.18 0.29 3.07
N LEU A 108 -17.35 0.36 4.10
CA LEU A 108 -17.46 1.38 5.16
C LEU A 108 -17.00 2.79 4.74
N HIS A 109 -16.37 2.94 3.57
CA HIS A 109 -15.92 4.25 3.05
C HIS A 109 -17.04 5.14 2.48
N ALA A 110 -18.31 4.73 2.56
CA ALA A 110 -19.45 5.42 1.93
C ALA A 110 -20.26 6.37 2.84
N THR A 111 -19.92 6.53 4.13
CA THR A 111 -20.77 7.27 5.10
C THR A 111 -20.14 8.56 5.66
N SER A 112 -19.53 9.38 4.79
CA SER A 112 -19.23 10.78 5.13
C SER A 112 -20.50 11.63 5.07
N ARG A 113 -21.19 11.77 6.21
CA ARG A 113 -22.30 12.74 6.35
C ARG A 113 -21.77 14.16 6.14
N LYS A 114 -22.30 14.87 5.14
CA LYS A 114 -21.97 16.28 4.87
C LYS A 114 -22.57 17.22 5.94
N THR A 115 -21.88 17.42 7.05
CA THR A 115 -22.15 18.56 7.95
C THR A 115 -21.65 19.85 7.30
N ARG A 116 -22.52 20.51 6.51
CA ARG A 116 -22.31 21.89 6.05
C ARG A 116 -22.35 22.83 7.26
N SER A 117 -21.19 23.09 7.85
CA SER A 117 -21.00 24.24 8.74
C SER A 117 -20.33 25.37 7.96
N LEU A 118 -21.14 26.36 7.56
CA LEU A 118 -20.65 27.71 7.27
C LEU A 118 -20.00 28.28 8.55
N LEU A 119 -19.08 29.24 8.38
CA LEU A 119 -18.71 30.38 9.26
C LEU A 119 -17.30 30.91 8.84
N PRO A 120 -16.94 32.17 9.17
CA PRO A 120 -16.16 33.01 8.26
C PRO A 120 -14.64 33.02 8.50
N SER A 121 -13.98 33.86 7.71
CA SER A 121 -12.58 34.27 7.78
C SER A 121 -12.10 34.67 9.18
N HIS A 122 -11.32 33.80 9.83
CA HIS A 122 -10.18 34.16 10.66
C HIS A 122 -9.25 32.95 10.82
N SER A 123 -8.02 33.05 10.32
CA SER A 123 -7.04 31.95 10.28
C SER A 123 -6.71 31.38 11.66
N ALA A 124 -6.60 32.23 12.69
CA ALA A 124 -6.27 31.82 14.06
C ALA A 124 -7.39 31.02 14.76
N VAL A 125 -8.66 31.32 14.48
CA VAL A 125 -9.81 30.63 15.12
C VAL A 125 -9.97 29.22 14.55
N ARG A 126 -9.54 29.00 13.30
CA ARG A 126 -9.75 27.76 12.54
C ARG A 126 -8.90 26.59 13.05
N SER A 127 -7.74 26.84 13.66
CA SER A 127 -6.85 25.79 14.19
C SER A 127 -7.48 24.91 15.27
N TYR A 128 -8.37 25.47 16.10
CA TYR A 128 -9.08 24.73 17.15
C TYR A 128 -10.25 23.88 16.61
N ARG A 129 -10.59 23.97 15.32
CA ARG A 129 -11.69 23.20 14.70
C ARG A 129 -11.40 21.70 14.68
N TYR A 130 -10.13 21.30 14.57
CA TYR A 130 -9.74 19.88 14.58
C TYR A 130 -9.88 19.25 15.99
N PRO A 131 -9.36 19.87 17.08
CA PRO A 131 -9.72 19.50 18.45
C PRO A 131 -11.24 19.43 18.72
N LEU A 132 -12.01 20.42 18.23
CA LEU A 132 -13.49 20.45 18.37
C LEU A 132 -14.12 19.17 17.84
N ILE A 133 -13.88 18.87 16.56
CA ILE A 133 -14.46 17.72 15.87
C ILE A 133 -14.05 16.41 16.54
N LEU A 134 -12.83 16.33 17.06
CA LEU A 134 -12.33 15.14 17.73
C LEU A 134 -13.04 14.92 19.08
N ALA A 135 -13.30 15.99 19.84
CA ALA A 135 -14.08 15.94 21.08
C ALA A 135 -15.58 15.66 20.82
N ASP A 136 -16.17 16.28 19.81
CA ASP A 136 -17.55 16.03 19.37
C ASP A 136 -17.76 14.55 18.99
N ASN A 137 -16.81 13.98 18.22
CA ASN A 137 -16.83 12.57 17.82
C ASN A 137 -16.70 11.62 19.03
N ALA A 138 -15.92 12.02 20.04
CA ALA A 138 -15.77 11.31 21.31
C ALA A 138 -16.93 11.57 22.31
N ARG A 139 -17.89 12.44 21.97
CA ARG A 139 -19.04 12.86 22.80
C ARG A 139 -18.68 13.56 24.11
N TYR A 140 -17.51 14.21 24.17
CA TYR A 140 -17.18 15.12 25.29
C TYR A 140 -17.72 16.53 25.03
N ASP A 141 -17.75 17.37 26.08
CA ASP A 141 -18.00 18.80 25.91
C ASP A 141 -16.78 19.46 25.24
N SER A 142 -16.89 19.60 23.92
CA SER A 142 -15.86 20.19 23.07
C SER A 142 -15.66 21.69 23.32
N SER A 143 -16.67 22.38 23.86
CA SER A 143 -16.60 23.82 24.16
C SER A 143 -15.73 24.07 25.38
N ASP A 144 -15.97 23.31 26.44
CA ASP A 144 -15.27 23.39 27.72
C ASP A 144 -13.81 22.92 27.59
N LEU A 145 -13.58 21.86 26.80
CA LEU A 145 -12.24 21.36 26.49
C LEU A 145 -11.41 22.35 25.67
N ILE A 146 -11.99 23.04 24.69
CA ILE A 146 -11.28 24.08 23.93
C ILE A 146 -11.03 25.33 24.77
N ALA A 147 -11.94 25.70 25.67
CA ALA A 147 -11.71 26.81 26.59
C ALA A 147 -10.48 26.55 27.47
N LYS A 148 -10.41 25.36 28.09
CA LYS A 148 -9.25 24.91 28.89
C LYS A 148 -7.97 24.82 28.05
N LEU A 149 -8.05 24.31 26.81
CA LEU A 149 -6.89 24.20 25.91
C LEU A 149 -6.35 25.57 25.48
N ARG A 150 -7.23 26.54 25.21
CA ARG A 150 -6.85 27.94 24.92
C ARG A 150 -6.16 28.61 26.10
N ALA A 151 -6.64 28.39 27.33
CA ALA A 151 -5.99 28.90 28.54
C ALA A 151 -4.57 28.34 28.68
N ALA A 152 -4.42 27.01 28.62
CA ALA A 152 -3.11 26.36 28.73
C ALA A 152 -2.13 26.74 27.60
N HIS A 153 -2.61 26.99 26.38
CA HIS A 153 -1.81 27.56 25.29
C HIS A 153 -1.36 29.00 25.57
N TYR A 154 -2.20 29.83 26.20
CA TYR A 154 -1.90 31.22 26.52
C TYR A 154 -0.90 31.35 27.67
N GLU A 155 -0.99 30.45 28.66
CA GLU A 155 -0.01 30.30 29.76
C GLU A 155 1.37 29.84 29.30
N GLY A 156 1.53 29.47 28.01
CA GLY A 156 2.83 29.15 27.42
C GLY A 156 3.42 27.81 27.88
N GLN A 157 2.65 26.98 28.61
CA GLN A 157 3.07 25.66 29.05
C GLN A 157 3.56 24.84 27.84
N SER A 158 4.82 24.40 27.84
CA SER A 158 5.44 23.72 26.69
C SER A 158 4.82 22.36 26.40
N ASP A 159 4.39 21.63 27.43
CA ASP A 159 3.59 20.41 27.30
C ASP A 159 2.18 20.69 26.75
N ALA A 160 1.55 21.82 27.08
CA ALA A 160 0.25 22.19 26.52
C ALA A 160 0.34 22.79 25.12
N ARG A 161 1.46 23.43 24.73
CA ARG A 161 1.75 23.83 23.34
C ARG A 161 1.80 22.61 22.39
N LEU A 162 2.03 21.42 22.95
CA LEU A 162 1.94 20.11 22.31
C LEU A 162 0.68 19.33 22.74
N GLY A 163 -0.18 19.92 23.55
CA GLY A 163 -1.22 19.27 24.34
C GLY A 163 -2.34 18.70 23.49
N PRO A 164 -2.47 17.36 23.39
CA PRO A 164 -3.64 16.75 22.82
C PRO A 164 -4.77 16.78 23.86
N LEU A 165 -5.99 16.63 23.37
CA LEU A 165 -7.09 16.19 24.19
C LEU A 165 -6.90 14.70 24.48
N GLU A 166 -6.85 14.30 25.75
CA GLU A 166 -6.82 12.89 26.14
C GLU A 166 -8.24 12.32 26.06
N MET A 167 -8.52 11.60 24.97
CA MET A 167 -9.87 11.12 24.67
C MET A 167 -10.31 9.86 25.41
N ASN A 168 -9.50 9.33 26.33
CA ASN A 168 -9.91 8.24 27.22
C ASN A 168 -10.59 8.79 28.48
N GLN A 169 -10.14 9.96 28.97
CA GLN A 169 -10.64 10.60 30.19
C GLN A 169 -11.41 11.91 29.93
N GLY A 170 -11.28 12.50 28.73
CA GLY A 170 -11.87 13.81 28.43
C GLY A 170 -11.15 14.94 29.15
N THR A 171 -9.81 14.91 29.15
CA THR A 171 -8.92 15.84 29.85
C THR A 171 -7.89 16.44 28.89
N ILE A 172 -7.07 17.38 29.37
CA ILE A 172 -5.89 17.87 28.64
C ILE A 172 -4.67 17.18 29.26
N GLY A 173 -3.87 16.52 28.42
CA GLY A 173 -2.65 15.83 28.83
C GLY A 173 -1.42 16.33 28.06
N SER A 174 -0.28 15.68 28.27
CA SER A 174 0.92 15.85 27.42
C SER A 174 0.98 14.72 26.38
N THR A 175 1.04 15.07 25.09
CA THR A 175 1.27 14.11 23.97
C THR A 175 2.50 13.26 24.23
N ARG A 176 3.55 13.88 24.79
CA ARG A 176 4.86 13.27 24.99
C ARG A 176 4.81 12.14 26.02
N GLN A 177 4.01 12.31 27.07
CA GLN A 177 3.80 11.28 28.10
C GLN A 177 2.88 10.16 27.60
N LEU A 178 1.87 10.51 26.78
CA LEU A 178 0.94 9.55 26.15
C LEU A 178 1.55 8.79 24.96
N GLY A 179 2.78 9.09 24.55
CA GLY A 179 3.45 8.49 23.38
C GLY A 179 2.85 8.87 22.03
N VAL A 180 1.88 9.79 22.00
CA VAL A 180 1.19 10.23 20.77
C VAL A 180 2.10 11.18 20.00
N SER A 181 2.74 10.66 18.95
CA SER A 181 3.60 11.43 18.06
C SER A 181 3.09 11.40 16.63
N GLU A 182 3.22 12.53 15.93
CA GLU A 182 2.88 12.66 14.51
C GLU A 182 4.10 13.09 13.71
N SER A 183 4.17 12.66 12.44
CA SER A 183 5.23 13.12 11.55
C SER A 183 5.05 14.63 11.24
N HIS A 184 6.10 15.41 11.48
CA HIS A 184 6.15 16.82 11.08
C HIS A 184 5.83 17.02 9.58
N LYS A 185 6.27 16.08 8.72
CA LYS A 185 5.97 16.10 7.28
C LYS A 185 4.46 16.01 7.01
N LEU A 186 3.73 15.20 7.79
CA LEU A 186 2.28 15.05 7.68
C LEU A 186 1.56 16.34 8.11
N LYS A 187 1.85 16.87 9.31
CA LYS A 187 1.23 18.11 9.78
C LYS A 187 1.51 19.29 8.85
N ARG A 188 2.75 19.44 8.36
CA ARG A 188 3.11 20.47 7.37
C ARG A 188 2.31 20.33 6.08
N GLN A 189 2.20 19.11 5.54
CA GLN A 189 1.46 18.87 4.29
C GLN A 189 -0.04 19.20 4.44
N VAL A 190 -0.66 18.82 5.57
CA VAL A 190 -2.08 19.11 5.85
C VAL A 190 -2.36 20.61 5.84
N VAL A 191 -1.49 21.43 6.46
CA VAL A 191 -1.64 22.89 6.49
C VAL A 191 -1.42 23.52 5.11
N LEU A 192 -0.41 23.06 4.36
CA LEU A 192 -0.13 23.57 3.02
C LEU A 192 -1.28 23.26 2.06
N SER A 193 -1.69 21.99 1.93
CA SER A 193 -2.76 21.60 1.02
C SER A 193 -4.14 22.15 1.42
N ALA A 194 -4.38 22.43 2.71
CA ALA A 194 -5.58 23.15 3.13
C ALA A 194 -5.55 24.63 2.73
N SER A 195 -4.37 25.28 2.73
CA SER A 195 -4.20 26.66 2.29
C SER A 195 -4.34 26.76 0.77
N GLU A 196 -3.66 25.88 0.01
CA GLU A 196 -3.76 25.77 -1.45
C GLU A 196 -5.22 25.56 -1.90
N ALA A 197 -5.93 24.60 -1.30
CA ALA A 197 -7.33 24.35 -1.62
C ALA A 197 -8.28 25.49 -1.21
N ALA A 198 -7.96 26.24 -0.14
CA ALA A 198 -8.74 27.41 0.24
C ALA A 198 -8.52 28.57 -0.73
N GLU A 199 -7.28 28.83 -1.14
CA GLU A 199 -6.92 29.85 -2.13
C GLU A 199 -7.57 29.53 -3.49
N MET A 200 -7.50 28.28 -3.96
CA MET A 200 -8.19 27.81 -5.16
C MET A 200 -9.69 28.09 -5.17
N ILE A 201 -10.36 28.13 -4.01
CA ILE A 201 -11.80 28.39 -3.89
C ILE A 201 -12.08 29.90 -3.73
N ILE A 202 -11.23 30.61 -2.97
CA ILE A 202 -11.39 32.05 -2.69
C ILE A 202 -11.14 32.89 -3.95
N LEU A 203 -10.29 32.42 -4.87
CA LEU A 203 -10.01 33.10 -6.15
C LEU A 203 -11.05 32.85 -7.26
N VAL A 204 -12.13 32.11 -6.99
CA VAL A 204 -13.19 31.86 -7.98
C VAL A 204 -14.30 32.90 -7.83
N ASP A 205 -14.33 33.87 -8.74
CA ASP A 205 -15.38 34.88 -8.81
C ASP A 205 -16.72 34.31 -9.32
N ASP A 206 -16.69 33.39 -10.29
CA ASP A 206 -17.90 32.78 -10.88
C ASP A 206 -17.66 31.33 -11.34
N ILE A 207 -18.73 30.52 -11.33
CA ILE A 207 -18.72 29.10 -11.70
C ILE A 207 -19.73 28.88 -12.83
N LEU A 208 -19.24 28.65 -14.04
CA LEU A 208 -20.07 28.35 -15.21
C LEU A 208 -20.23 26.83 -15.40
N PRO A 209 -21.35 26.21 -14.98
CA PRO A 209 -21.60 24.80 -15.24
C PRO A 209 -21.90 24.56 -16.72
N THR A 210 -21.25 23.55 -17.32
CA THR A 210 -21.65 23.05 -18.63
C THR A 210 -22.96 22.26 -18.53
N THR A 211 -23.76 22.27 -19.61
CA THR A 211 -24.97 21.46 -19.67
C THR A 211 -24.61 19.97 -19.57
N PRO A 212 -25.27 19.19 -18.70
CA PRO A 212 -24.96 17.77 -18.54
C PRO A 212 -25.25 17.03 -19.84
N ARG A 213 -24.33 16.14 -20.24
CA ARG A 213 -24.51 15.28 -21.41
C ARG A 213 -25.84 14.51 -21.26
N ARG A 214 -26.71 14.62 -22.28
CA ARG A 214 -27.91 13.79 -22.34
C ARG A 214 -27.49 12.32 -22.27
N ARG A 215 -28.08 11.57 -21.34
CA ARG A 215 -28.04 10.12 -21.40
C ARG A 215 -29.12 9.73 -22.40
N GLU A 216 -28.71 9.02 -23.45
CA GLU A 216 -29.66 8.24 -24.24
C GLU A 216 -30.20 7.14 -23.32
N ALA A 217 -31.46 6.77 -23.51
CA ALA A 217 -32.05 5.64 -22.79
C ALA A 217 -31.68 4.36 -23.56
N ASP A 218 -31.00 3.44 -22.87
CA ASP A 218 -30.81 2.05 -23.33
C ASP A 218 -32.16 1.28 -23.30
#